data_AF-A0A960AEC2-F1
#
_entry.id   AF-A0A960AEC2-F1
#
_cell.length_a   1.000
_cell.length_b   1.000
_cell.length_c   1.000
_cell.angle_alpha   90.00
_cell.angle_beta   90.00
_cell.angle_gamma   90.00
#
_symmetry.space_group_name_H-M   'P 1'
#
loop_
_entity.id
_entity.type
_entity.pdbx_description
1 polymer ?
#
loop_
_entity_poly.entity_id
_entity_poly.type
_entity_poly.pdbx_seq_one_letter_code
_entity_poly.pdbx_strand_id
1 'polypeptide(L)'
;GELGALTLDGCYDDYLALAGPTWRNEVDATVGLELGSHRPGRQAEHVRAPLLVQIADLDRSAPPQAAAKAAFAGRAEVRHYPCDHFDVWPGKDWFEPAVRHQLLFLTRHLAPAAAVGSRSAVEL
;
A
#
# COMPACT_ATOMS: atom_id res chain seq x y z
N GLY A 1 -7.02 -0.23 30.82
CA GLY A 1 -6.53 0.07 29.47
C GLY A 1 -5.32 0.95 29.58
N GLU A 2 -4.43 0.90 28.59
CA GLU A 2 -3.25 1.75 28.48
C GLU A 2 -3.43 2.72 27.32
N LEU A 3 -2.71 3.85 27.34
CA LEU A 3 -2.74 4.82 26.24
C LEU A 3 -1.95 4.28 25.04
N GLY A 4 -2.45 4.49 23.83
CA GLY A 4 -1.79 4.05 22.61
C GLY A 4 -2.17 4.90 21.40
N ALA A 5 -1.33 4.89 20.37
CA ALA A 5 -1.62 5.55 19.09
C ALA A 5 -2.62 4.74 18.23
N LEU A 6 -2.61 3.41 18.38
CA LEU A 6 -3.50 2.49 17.69
C LEU A 6 -4.22 1.62 18.74
N THR A 7 -5.50 1.90 18.95
CA THR A 7 -6.26 1.37 20.10
C THR A 7 -7.43 0.49 19.68
N LEU A 8 -7.53 0.11 18.41
CA LEU A 8 -8.57 -0.81 17.95
C LEU A 8 -8.21 -2.25 18.34
N ASP A 9 -9.24 -3.04 18.63
CA ASP A 9 -9.09 -4.44 18.99
C ASP A 9 -8.38 -5.22 17.87
N GLY A 10 -7.36 -6.00 18.25
CA GLY A 10 -6.54 -6.81 17.34
C GLY A 10 -5.33 -6.07 16.77
N CYS A 11 -5.30 -4.73 16.77
CA CYS A 11 -4.17 -3.99 16.18
C CYS A 11 -2.83 -4.28 16.84
N TYR A 12 -2.80 -4.53 18.15
CA TYR A 12 -1.54 -4.85 18.86
C TYR A 12 -0.96 -6.18 18.38
N ASP A 13 -1.79 -7.23 18.32
CA ASP A 13 -1.38 -8.56 17.87
C ASP A 13 -1.00 -8.56 16.39
N ASP A 14 -1.77 -7.85 15.55
CA ASP A 14 -1.47 -7.70 14.13
C ASP A 14 -0.17 -6.93 13.89
N TYR A 15 0.11 -5.88 14.68
CA TYR A 15 1.39 -5.17 14.60
C TYR A 15 2.55 -6.06 15.04
N LEU A 16 2.40 -6.83 16.12
CA LEU A 16 3.46 -7.75 16.58
C LEU A 16 3.76 -8.85 15.56
N ALA A 17 2.77 -9.32 14.82
CA ALA A 17 2.97 -10.29 13.75
C ALA A 17 3.81 -9.71 12.58
N LEU A 18 3.74 -8.40 12.36
CA LEU A 18 4.50 -7.68 11.33
C LEU A 18 5.86 -7.15 11.84
N ALA A 19 5.95 -6.85 13.13
CA ALA A 19 7.10 -6.20 13.74
C ALA A 19 8.37 -7.06 13.64
N GLY A 20 9.46 -6.46 13.16
CA GLY A 20 10.77 -7.09 13.17
C GLY A 20 11.36 -7.18 14.58
N PRO A 21 12.43 -7.98 14.79
CA PRO A 21 13.01 -8.24 16.10
C PRO A 21 13.63 -7.01 16.79
N THR A 22 13.82 -5.93 16.05
CA THR A 22 14.38 -4.66 16.55
C THR A 22 13.31 -3.60 16.85
N TRP A 23 12.04 -3.92 16.66
CA TRP A 23 10.95 -2.98 16.86
C TRP A 23 10.80 -2.56 18.33
N ARG A 24 10.38 -1.32 18.55
CA ARG A 24 10.02 -0.78 19.86
C ARG A 24 8.63 -0.16 19.73
N ASN A 25 7.77 -0.41 20.71
CA ASN A 25 6.43 0.17 20.77
C ASN A 25 6.46 1.63 21.24
N GLU A 26 7.21 2.47 20.52
CA GLU A 26 7.49 3.86 20.85
C GLU A 26 7.35 4.70 19.58
N VAL A 27 6.77 5.89 19.70
CA VAL A 27 6.75 6.90 18.63
C VAL A 27 7.37 8.18 19.17
N ASP A 28 8.09 8.91 18.32
CA ASP A 28 8.63 10.21 18.70
C ASP A 28 7.48 11.19 19.00
N ALA A 29 7.61 11.96 20.08
CA ALA A 29 6.56 12.90 20.49
C ALA A 29 6.26 13.98 19.43
N THR A 30 7.22 14.29 18.56
CA THR A 30 7.05 15.25 17.46
C THR A 30 6.09 14.77 16.38
N VAL A 31 5.87 13.45 16.24
CA VAL A 31 4.91 12.87 15.27
C VAL A 31 3.52 13.46 15.45
N GLY A 32 3.09 13.73 16.68
CA GLY A 32 1.79 14.36 16.95
C GLY A 32 1.65 15.76 16.33
N LEU A 33 2.73 16.55 16.29
CA LEU A 33 2.75 17.87 15.67
C LEU A 33 2.70 17.77 14.15
N GLU A 34 3.39 16.79 13.57
CA GLU A 34 3.44 16.59 12.12
C GLU A 34 2.12 16.04 11.57
N LEU A 35 1.51 15.05 12.24
CA LEU A 35 0.30 14.37 11.76
C LEU A 35 -0.88 15.32 11.50
N GLY A 36 -1.04 16.37 12.31
CA GLY A 36 -2.15 17.33 12.13
C GLY A 36 -2.10 18.10 10.80
N SER A 37 -0.89 18.40 10.33
CA SER A 37 -0.63 19.17 9.11
C SER A 37 -0.30 18.29 7.89
N HIS A 38 0.07 17.03 8.11
CA HIS A 38 0.41 16.09 7.05
C HIS A 38 -0.83 15.62 6.28
N ARG A 39 -1.04 16.17 5.07
CA ARG A 39 -2.21 15.88 4.21
C ARG A 39 -1.79 15.31 2.85
N PRO A 40 -1.17 14.11 2.79
CA PRO A 40 -0.61 13.56 1.56
C PRO A 40 -1.67 13.36 0.46
N GLY A 41 -2.92 13.05 0.83
CA GLY A 41 -4.03 12.94 -0.12
C GLY A 41 -4.29 14.22 -0.93
N ARG A 42 -3.97 15.42 -0.40
CA ARG A 42 -4.07 16.69 -1.15
C ARG A 42 -2.98 16.85 -2.21
N GLN A 43 -1.90 16.09 -2.10
CA GLN A 43 -0.78 16.14 -3.04
C GLN A 43 -0.88 15.06 -4.12
N ALA A 44 -1.85 14.14 -4.04
CA ALA A 44 -1.98 13.02 -4.96
C ALA A 44 -2.09 13.45 -6.43
N GLU A 45 -2.71 14.61 -6.72
CA GLU A 45 -2.82 15.14 -8.09
C GLU A 45 -1.48 15.44 -8.77
N HIS A 46 -0.44 15.73 -7.96
CA HIS A 46 0.90 16.05 -8.42
C HIS A 46 1.74 14.80 -8.74
N VAL A 47 1.23 13.59 -8.45
CA VAL A 47 1.90 12.34 -8.83
C VAL A 47 1.86 12.21 -10.36
N ARG A 48 3.05 12.24 -10.97
CA ARG A 48 3.22 12.13 -12.44
C ARG A 48 3.54 10.70 -12.91
N ALA A 49 3.98 9.84 -11.99
CA ALA A 49 4.21 8.44 -12.27
C ALA A 49 2.88 7.66 -12.29
N PRO A 50 2.81 6.48 -12.92
CA PRO A 50 1.72 5.54 -12.69
C PRO A 50 1.53 5.32 -11.18
N LEU A 51 0.28 5.27 -10.74
CA LEU A 51 -0.08 5.09 -9.33
C LEU A 51 -1.04 3.90 -9.19
N LEU A 52 -0.73 3.00 -8.26
CA LEU A 52 -1.63 1.95 -7.79
C LEU A 52 -2.09 2.32 -6.37
N VAL A 53 -3.40 2.27 -6.12
CA VAL A 53 -3.97 2.36 -4.77
C VAL A 53 -4.73 1.08 -4.46
N GLN A 54 -4.37 0.47 -3.34
CA GLN A 54 -4.95 -0.77 -2.82
C GLN A 54 -5.79 -0.44 -1.59
N ILE A 55 -7.09 -0.73 -1.65
CA ILE A 55 -8.08 -0.31 -0.67
C ILE A 55 -8.67 -1.55 -0.01
N ALA A 56 -8.46 -1.68 1.30
CA ALA A 56 -9.21 -2.59 2.15
C ALA A 56 -10.58 -1.94 2.45
N ASP A 57 -11.67 -2.55 1.99
CA ASP A 57 -13.01 -1.96 2.00
C ASP A 57 -13.62 -1.87 3.40
N LEU A 58 -13.13 -2.70 4.32
CA LEU A 58 -13.60 -2.78 5.70
C LEU A 58 -12.55 -2.23 6.69
N ASP A 59 -11.59 -1.44 6.20
CA ASP A 59 -10.51 -0.88 7.00
C ASP A 59 -11.05 -0.01 8.15
N ARG A 60 -10.82 -0.48 9.38
CA ARG A 60 -11.22 0.22 10.61
C ARG A 60 -10.17 1.24 11.07
N SER A 61 -8.93 1.14 10.60
CA SER A 61 -7.79 1.97 11.02
C SER A 61 -7.59 3.20 10.12
N ALA A 62 -7.65 3.01 8.80
CA ALA A 62 -7.50 4.05 7.79
C ALA A 62 -8.77 4.11 6.92
N PRO A 63 -9.57 5.19 6.98
CA PRO A 63 -10.84 5.26 6.27
C PRO A 63 -10.71 5.02 4.75
N PRO A 64 -11.40 4.01 4.18
CA PRO A 64 -11.30 3.66 2.75
C PRO A 64 -11.61 4.83 1.82
N GLN A 65 -12.51 5.73 2.24
CA GLN A 65 -12.89 6.92 1.47
C GLN A 65 -11.73 7.91 1.31
N ALA A 66 -10.79 7.96 2.26
CA ALA A 66 -9.60 8.80 2.14
C ALA A 66 -8.67 8.26 1.04
N ALA A 67 -8.46 6.95 1.00
CA ALA A 67 -7.71 6.29 -0.06
C ALA A 67 -8.39 6.46 -1.43
N ALA A 68 -9.71 6.30 -1.50
CA ALA A 68 -10.48 6.49 -2.74
C ALA A 68 -10.37 7.94 -3.28
N LYS A 69 -10.44 8.95 -2.41
CA LYS A 69 -10.24 10.37 -2.81
C LYS A 69 -8.83 10.61 -3.35
N ALA A 70 -7.81 10.07 -2.68
CA ALA A 70 -6.42 10.18 -3.14
C ALA A 70 -6.23 9.46 -4.48
N ALA A 71 -6.80 8.27 -4.64
CA ALA A 71 -6.77 7.51 -5.88
C ALA A 71 -7.40 8.27 -7.05
N PHE A 72 -8.57 8.87 -6.82
CA PHE A 72 -9.23 9.71 -7.83
C PHE A 72 -8.37 10.91 -8.23
N ALA A 73 -7.87 11.68 -7.25
CA ALA A 73 -7.03 12.85 -7.52
C ALA A 73 -5.73 12.47 -8.26
N GLY A 74 -5.10 11.35 -7.87
CA GLY A 74 -3.88 10.84 -8.49
C GLY A 74 -4.09 10.05 -9.79
N ARG A 75 -5.32 9.91 -10.29
CA ARG A 75 -5.66 9.12 -11.49
C ARG A 75 -5.12 7.68 -11.41
N ALA A 76 -5.24 7.08 -10.23
CA ALA A 76 -4.65 5.78 -9.93
C ALA A 76 -5.41 4.61 -10.57
N GLU A 77 -4.70 3.50 -10.81
CA GLU A 77 -5.32 2.17 -10.86
C GLU A 77 -5.75 1.79 -9.42
N VAL A 78 -6.98 1.29 -9.27
CA VAL A 78 -7.53 0.95 -7.95
C VAL A 78 -7.81 -0.55 -7.85
N ARG A 79 -7.44 -1.14 -6.70
CA ARG A 79 -7.80 -2.50 -6.32
C ARG A 79 -8.48 -2.50 -4.97
N HIS A 80 -9.64 -3.16 -4.90
CA HIS A 80 -10.45 -3.31 -3.70
C HIS A 80 -10.32 -4.72 -3.13
N TYR A 81 -10.37 -4.82 -1.80
CA TYR A 81 -10.31 -6.07 -1.05
C TYR A 81 -11.35 -6.02 0.06
N PRO A 82 -12.27 -7.00 0.18
CA PRO A 82 -13.27 -7.04 1.24
C PRO A 82 -12.65 -7.53 2.56
N CYS A 83 -11.74 -6.72 3.12
CA CYS A 83 -10.93 -7.05 4.29
C CYS A 83 -10.64 -5.82 5.16
N ASP A 84 -10.07 -6.04 6.34
CA ASP A 84 -9.62 -4.98 7.25
C ASP A 84 -8.15 -4.58 6.97
N HIS A 85 -7.65 -3.56 7.69
CA HIS A 85 -6.35 -2.92 7.50
C HIS A 85 -5.17 -3.89 7.40
N PHE A 86 -5.13 -4.88 8.29
CA PHE A 86 -3.98 -5.77 8.40
C PHE A 86 -4.07 -7.01 7.51
N ASP A 87 -5.22 -7.29 6.92
CA ASP A 87 -5.46 -8.54 6.20
C ASP A 87 -4.68 -8.64 4.88
N VAL A 88 -4.00 -7.56 4.47
CA VAL A 88 -3.12 -7.49 3.30
C VAL A 88 -1.64 -7.74 3.61
N TRP A 89 -1.28 -8.12 4.85
CA TRP A 89 0.09 -8.41 5.29
C TRP A 89 0.38 -9.92 5.36
N PRO A 90 1.66 -10.35 5.37
CA PRO A 90 2.02 -11.77 5.36
C PRO A 90 1.27 -12.61 6.39
N GLY A 91 0.79 -13.78 5.95
CA GLY A 91 0.02 -14.70 6.80
C GLY A 91 -1.48 -14.40 6.89
N LYS A 92 -1.98 -13.43 6.14
CA LYS A 92 -3.40 -13.07 6.04
C LYS A 92 -3.94 -13.32 4.63
N ASP A 93 -5.25 -13.53 4.52
CA ASP A 93 -5.91 -14.02 3.31
C ASP A 93 -5.74 -13.14 2.06
N TRP A 94 -5.47 -11.84 2.23
CA TRP A 94 -5.39 -10.88 1.13
C TRP A 94 -3.96 -10.47 0.77
N PHE A 95 -2.95 -11.03 1.42
CA PHE A 95 -1.54 -10.76 1.11
C PHE A 95 -1.16 -11.16 -0.32
N GLU A 96 -1.38 -12.42 -0.70
CA GLU A 96 -0.99 -12.93 -2.01
C GLU A 96 -1.74 -12.23 -3.17
N PRO A 97 -3.06 -12.01 -3.09
CA PRO A 97 -3.76 -11.17 -4.06
C PRO A 97 -3.18 -9.76 -4.16
N ALA A 98 -2.89 -9.11 -3.03
CA ALA A 98 -2.35 -7.76 -3.00
C ALA A 98 -0.96 -7.69 -3.65
N VAL A 99 -0.06 -8.61 -3.30
CA VAL A 99 1.28 -8.72 -3.89
C VAL A 99 1.20 -9.00 -5.40
N ARG A 100 0.31 -9.90 -5.83
CA ARG A 100 0.13 -10.19 -7.27
C ARG A 100 -0.26 -8.93 -8.05
N HIS A 101 -1.17 -8.11 -7.51
CA HIS A 101 -1.56 -6.87 -8.17
C HIS A 101 -0.42 -5.85 -8.22
N GLN A 102 0.38 -5.74 -7.16
CA GLN A 102 1.60 -4.91 -7.16
C GLN A 102 2.59 -5.35 -8.24
N LEU A 103 2.86 -6.66 -8.33
CA LEU A 103 3.77 -7.22 -9.34
C LEU A 103 3.27 -6.97 -10.76
N LEU A 104 1.97 -7.18 -11.02
CA LEU A 104 1.37 -6.91 -12.33
C LEU A 104 1.49 -5.42 -12.70
N PHE A 105 1.19 -4.53 -11.76
CA PHE A 105 1.30 -3.10 -11.95
C PHE A 105 2.74 -2.67 -12.26
N LEU A 106 3.71 -3.12 -11.46
CA LEU A 106 5.12 -2.80 -11.66
C LEU A 106 5.64 -3.39 -12.98
N THR A 107 5.30 -4.63 -13.30
CA THR A 107 5.69 -5.28 -14.56
C THR A 107 5.14 -4.48 -15.75
N ARG A 108 3.88 -4.06 -15.70
CA ARG A 108 3.26 -3.28 -16.78
C ARG A 108 3.95 -1.93 -17.02
N HIS A 109 4.40 -1.26 -15.96
CA HIS A 109 4.90 0.11 -16.04
C HIS A 109 6.42 0.24 -16.07
N LEU A 110 7.16 -0.76 -15.58
CA LEU A 110 8.61 -0.70 -15.40
C LEU A 110 9.37 -1.83 -16.10
N ALA A 111 8.70 -2.86 -16.62
CA ALA A 111 9.43 -3.89 -17.37
C ALA A 111 10.07 -3.25 -18.62
N PRO A 112 11.34 -3.56 -18.91
CA PRO A 112 11.96 -3.13 -20.15
C PRO A 112 11.10 -3.60 -21.33
N ALA A 113 10.96 -2.76 -22.36
CA ALA A 113 10.41 -3.23 -23.62
C ALA A 113 11.22 -4.46 -24.04
N ALA A 114 10.56 -5.60 -24.21
CA ALA A 114 11.23 -6.82 -24.65
C ALA A 114 12.01 -6.46 -25.91
N ALA A 115 13.34 -6.64 -25.87
CA ALA A 115 14.16 -6.46 -27.05
C ALA A 115 13.56 -7.34 -28.13
N VAL A 116 12.97 -6.73 -29.16
CA VAL A 116 12.52 -7.44 -30.35
C VAL A 116 13.79 -8.01 -30.96
N GLY A 117 14.10 -9.26 -30.62
CA GLY A 117 15.23 -9.97 -31.17
C GLY A 117 15.03 -10.03 -32.68
N SER A 118 15.85 -9.29 -33.43
CA SER A 118 15.99 -9.52 -34.85
C SER A 118 16.47 -10.94 -35.03
N ARG A 119 15.56 -11.86 -35.36
CA ARG A 119 15.94 -13.13 -35.96
C ARG A 119 16.53 -12.77 -37.33
N SER A 120 17.84 -12.56 -37.38
CA SER A 120 18.57 -12.66 -38.64
C SER A 120 18.53 -14.14 -39.01
N ALA A 121 17.74 -14.46 -40.02
CA ALA A 121 17.87 -15.71 -40.73
C ALA A 121 19.26 -15.70 -41.36
N VAL A 122 20.15 -16.56 -40.89
CA VAL A 122 21.33 -16.95 -41.64
C VAL A 122 20.98 -18.30 -42.25
N GLU A 123 20.63 -18.25 -43.54
CA GLU A 123 20.69 -19.38 -44.45
C GLU A 123 22.17 -19.78 -44.61
N LEU A 124 22.46 -21.07 -44.37
CA LEU A 124 23.52 -21.85 -45.01
C LEU A 124 22.99 -23.27 -45.24
#